data_AF-A0A6B3LFW7-F1
#
_entry.id   AF-A0A6B3LFW7-F1
#
_cell.length_a   1.000
_cell.length_b   1.000
_cell.length_c   1.000
_cell.angle_alpha   90.00
_cell.angle_beta   90.00
_cell.angle_gamma   90.00
#
_symmetry.space_group_name_H-M   'P 1'
#
loop_
_entity.id
_entity.type
_entity.pdbx_description
1 polymer ?
#
loop_
_entity_poly.entity_id
_entity_poly.type
_entity_poly.pdbx_seq_one_letter_code
_entity_poly.pdbx_strand_id
1 'polypeptide(L)'
;MKLTLPLLLAICCVALGWIGGWHFNPYETTRERLIESWRLIEPGMPVDEVDSILGLPMYDFSAGSDRPGWVAEVLSEEVMKGHSIRAYCIDGFGPQFLLVAFDASDKVAFVGSTHT
;
A
#
# COMPACT_ATOMS: atom_id res chain seq x y z
N MET A 1 12.76 50.86 19.19
CA MET A 1 13.15 49.65 19.94
C MET A 1 14.00 48.79 19.00
N LYS A 2 15.28 48.55 19.32
CA LYS A 2 16.19 47.75 18.47
C LYS A 2 16.04 46.28 18.84
N LEU A 3 15.49 45.48 17.93
CA LEU A 3 15.49 44.02 18.03
C LEU A 3 16.94 43.52 17.98
N THR A 4 17.35 42.77 19.00
CA THR A 4 18.70 42.23 19.10
C THR A 4 18.84 41.03 18.15
N LEU A 5 20.00 40.93 17.50
CA LEU A 5 20.39 39.86 16.56
C LEU A 5 19.99 38.42 16.99
N PRO A 6 20.06 38.00 18.27
CA PRO A 6 19.61 36.67 18.68
C PRO A 6 18.10 36.43 18.54
N LEU A 7 17.25 37.46 18.63
CA LEU A 7 15.80 37.30 18.50
C LEU A 7 15.39 37.02 17.04
N LEU A 8 16.11 37.60 16.08
CA LEU A 8 15.92 37.35 14.64
C LEU A 8 16.31 35.90 14.27
N LEU A 9 17.38 35.37 14.87
CA LEU A 9 17.84 34.01 14.61
C LEU A 9 16.82 32.96 15.11
N ALA A 10 16.25 33.18 16.30
CA ALA A 10 15.25 32.29 16.89
C ALA A 10 13.97 32.20 16.04
N ILE A 11 13.53 33.32 15.44
CA ILE A 11 12.34 33.36 14.58
C ILE A 11 12.58 32.58 13.28
N CYS A 12 13.78 32.66 12.69
CA CYS A 12 14.12 31.89 11.50
C CYS A 12 14.13 30.36 11.76
N CYS A 13 14.57 29.91 12.93
CA CYS A 13 14.58 28.48 13.27
C CYS A 13 13.17 27.91 13.46
N VAL A 14 12.24 28.66 14.04
CA VAL A 14 10.85 28.22 14.23
C VAL A 14 10.07 28.25 12.90
N ALA A 15 10.32 29.25 12.05
CA ALA A 15 9.66 29.35 10.74
C ALA A 15 10.09 28.21 9.77
N LEU A 16 11.37 27.82 9.77
CA LEU A 16 11.85 26.71 8.94
C LEU A 16 11.35 25.34 9.44
N GLY A 17 11.19 25.17 10.76
CA GLY A 17 10.62 23.94 11.34
C GLY A 17 9.15 23.73 10.99
N TRP A 18 8.37 24.80 10.82
CA TRP A 18 6.95 24.71 10.42
C TRP A 18 6.78 24.47 8.92
N ILE A 19 7.65 25.02 8.07
CA ILE A 19 7.58 24.81 6.61
C ILE A 19 8.08 23.40 6.25
N GLY A 20 9.06 22.85 6.97
CA GLY A 20 9.56 21.49 6.73
C GLY A 20 8.58 20.37 7.10
N GLY A 21 7.69 20.61 8.08
CA GLY A 21 6.71 19.62 8.53
C GLY A 21 5.42 19.55 7.70
N TRP A 22 5.15 20.55 6.85
CA TRP A 22 3.91 20.63 6.05
C TRP A 22 3.99 19.93 4.69
N HIS A 23 5.16 19.44 4.28
CA HIS A 23 5.35 18.83 2.97
C HIS A 23 5.54 17.31 2.99
N PHE A 24 5.62 16.68 4.16
CA PHE A 24 5.75 15.23 4.27
C PHE A 24 4.51 14.66 4.93
N ASN A 25 3.50 14.36 4.13
CA ASN A 25 2.37 13.55 4.57
C ASN A 25 2.68 12.08 4.26
N PRO A 26 3.14 11.28 5.25
CA PRO A 26 3.57 9.91 4.99
C PRO A 26 2.42 9.01 4.50
N TYR A 27 1.16 9.40 4.74
CA TYR A 27 -0.01 8.72 4.18
C TYR A 27 -0.12 8.90 2.66
N GLU A 28 0.18 10.09 2.13
CA GLU A 28 0.15 10.37 0.70
C GLU A 28 1.21 9.55 -0.04
N THR A 29 2.41 9.50 0.51
CA THR A 29 3.50 8.65 -0.01
C THR A 29 3.16 7.16 0.00
N THR A 30 2.43 6.68 1.03
CA THR A 30 2.03 5.26 1.09
C THR A 30 0.97 4.94 0.03
N ARG A 31 0.00 5.85 -0.16
CA ARG A 31 -1.02 5.72 -1.20
C ARG A 31 -0.42 5.75 -2.61
N GLU A 32 0.52 6.66 -2.87
CA GLU A 32 1.23 6.74 -4.15
C GLU A 32 1.95 5.43 -4.46
N ARG A 33 2.69 4.88 -3.48
CA ARG A 33 3.34 3.57 -3.62
C ARG A 33 2.37 2.42 -3.86
N LEU A 34 1.20 2.44 -3.21
CA LEU A 34 0.16 1.45 -3.44
C LEU A 34 -0.37 1.53 -4.89
N ILE A 35 -0.62 2.75 -5.39
CA ILE A 35 -1.06 2.99 -6.78
C ILE A 35 0.02 2.57 -7.77
N GLU A 36 1.28 2.91 -7.52
CA GLU A 36 2.42 2.49 -8.34
C GLU A 36 2.54 0.97 -8.39
N SER A 37 2.47 0.31 -7.23
CA SER A 37 2.52 -1.16 -7.12
C SER A 37 1.35 -1.81 -7.87
N TRP A 38 0.13 -1.29 -7.74
CA TRP A 38 -1.03 -1.78 -8.49
C TRP A 38 -0.77 -1.69 -10.00
N ARG A 39 -0.31 -0.54 -10.50
CA ARG A 39 -0.09 -0.34 -11.95
C ARG A 39 0.91 -1.30 -12.57
N LEU A 40 1.78 -1.94 -11.78
CA LEU A 40 2.73 -2.93 -12.27
C LEU A 40 2.11 -4.32 -12.43
N ILE A 41 0.94 -4.58 -11.86
CA ILE A 41 0.31 -5.90 -11.86
C ILE A 41 -0.85 -5.93 -12.85
N GLU A 42 -0.76 -6.83 -13.83
CA GLU A 42 -1.73 -6.98 -14.91
C GLU A 42 -2.42 -8.36 -14.86
N PRO A 43 -3.71 -8.45 -15.26
CA PRO A 43 -4.37 -9.74 -15.42
C PRO A 43 -3.61 -10.68 -16.36
N GLY A 44 -3.48 -11.95 -15.97
CA GLY A 44 -2.73 -12.97 -16.71
C GLY A 44 -1.25 -13.10 -16.34
N MET A 45 -0.71 -12.17 -15.54
CA MET A 45 0.66 -12.24 -15.01
C MET A 45 0.83 -13.48 -14.11
N PRO A 46 1.91 -14.27 -14.24
CA PRO A 46 2.15 -15.43 -13.40
C PRO A 46 2.55 -15.02 -11.98
N VAL A 47 2.21 -15.86 -11.00
CA VAL A 47 2.48 -15.60 -9.58
C VAL A 47 3.96 -15.30 -9.27
N ASP A 48 4.90 -16.00 -9.91
CA ASP A 48 6.34 -15.80 -9.70
C ASP A 48 6.81 -14.40 -10.15
N GLU A 49 6.17 -13.84 -11.19
CA GLU A 49 6.48 -12.49 -11.67
C GLU A 49 5.92 -11.44 -10.70
N VAL A 50 4.71 -11.65 -10.17
CA VAL A 50 4.14 -10.81 -9.12
C VAL A 50 5.03 -10.79 -7.87
N ASP A 51 5.47 -11.96 -7.40
CA ASP A 51 6.39 -12.08 -6.26
C ASP A 51 7.74 -11.39 -6.54
N SER A 52 8.22 -11.44 -7.78
CA SER A 52 9.46 -10.74 -8.17
C SER A 52 9.30 -9.22 -8.16
N ILE A 53 8.11 -8.70 -8.43
CA ILE A 53 7.83 -7.26 -8.46
C ILE A 53 7.53 -6.71 -7.07
N LEU A 54 6.68 -7.41 -6.31
CA LEU A 54 6.15 -6.95 -5.03
C LEU A 54 6.91 -7.50 -3.82
N GLY A 55 7.78 -8.48 -4.02
CA GLY A 55 8.45 -9.21 -2.95
C GLY A 55 7.57 -10.31 -2.35
N LEU A 56 7.85 -10.67 -1.10
CA LEU A 56 7.12 -11.75 -0.44
C LEU A 56 5.75 -11.28 0.05
N PRO A 57 4.69 -12.07 -0.14
CA PRO A 57 3.39 -11.77 0.42
C PRO A 57 3.43 -11.84 1.95
N MET A 58 2.71 -10.93 2.61
CA MET A 58 2.53 -11.00 4.06
C MET A 58 1.52 -12.10 4.45
N TYR A 59 0.53 -12.34 3.59
CA TYR A 59 -0.45 -13.40 3.75
C TYR A 59 -0.69 -14.14 2.44
N ASP A 60 -0.85 -15.46 2.52
CA ASP A 60 -1.23 -16.34 1.42
C ASP A 60 -2.47 -17.15 1.84
N PHE A 61 -3.57 -16.96 1.12
CA PHE A 61 -4.86 -17.61 1.36
C PHE A 61 -5.21 -18.51 0.19
N SER A 62 -5.26 -19.82 0.43
CA SER A 62 -5.69 -20.77 -0.60
C SER A 62 -7.15 -20.55 -1.02
N ALA A 63 -7.52 -21.03 -2.21
CA ALA A 63 -8.90 -21.01 -2.67
C ALA A 63 -9.80 -21.79 -1.69
N GLY A 64 -10.92 -21.20 -1.29
CA GLY A 64 -11.87 -21.81 -0.36
C GLY A 64 -11.45 -21.86 1.12
N SER A 65 -10.31 -21.26 1.49
CA SER A 65 -9.91 -21.17 2.91
C SER A 65 -10.76 -20.15 3.67
N ASP A 66 -10.81 -20.29 5.00
CA ASP A 66 -11.30 -19.22 5.86
C ASP A 66 -10.36 -18.00 5.75
N ARG A 67 -10.94 -16.80 5.69
CA ARG A 67 -10.21 -15.55 5.50
C ARG A 67 -10.65 -14.50 6.52
N PRO A 68 -9.75 -13.60 6.94
CA PRO A 68 -10.12 -12.49 7.79
C PRO A 68 -11.20 -11.60 7.14
N GLY A 69 -12.09 -11.04 7.97
CA GLY A 69 -13.19 -10.20 7.49
C GLY A 69 -12.74 -9.00 6.64
N TRP A 70 -11.57 -8.44 6.93
CA TRP A 70 -11.02 -7.30 6.16
C TRP A 70 -10.72 -7.63 4.69
N VAL A 71 -10.51 -8.91 4.34
CA VAL A 71 -10.35 -9.33 2.93
C VAL A 71 -11.69 -9.26 2.19
N ALA A 72 -12.78 -9.61 2.88
CA ALA A 72 -14.14 -9.58 2.34
C ALA A 72 -14.68 -8.16 2.14
N GLU A 73 -14.07 -7.16 2.79
CA GLU A 73 -14.37 -5.74 2.55
C GLU A 73 -13.82 -5.24 1.20
N VAL A 74 -12.82 -5.93 0.64
CA VAL A 74 -12.16 -5.54 -0.62
C VAL A 74 -12.57 -6.43 -1.80
N LEU A 75 -12.67 -7.73 -1.58
CA LEU A 75 -12.96 -8.71 -2.62
C LEU A 75 -14.35 -9.29 -2.47
N SER A 76 -15.05 -9.48 -3.60
CA SER A 76 -16.35 -10.14 -3.59
C SER A 76 -16.24 -11.60 -3.18
N GLU A 77 -17.32 -12.16 -2.63
CA GLU A 77 -17.38 -13.57 -2.24
C GLU A 77 -17.13 -14.51 -3.43
N GLU A 78 -17.55 -14.11 -4.64
CA GLU A 78 -17.31 -14.86 -5.87
C GLU A 78 -15.82 -14.96 -6.20
N VAL A 79 -15.09 -13.84 -6.16
CA VAL A 79 -13.63 -13.83 -6.37
C VAL A 79 -12.96 -14.68 -5.30
N MET A 80 -13.33 -14.49 -4.04
CA MET A 80 -12.79 -15.25 -2.92
C MET A 80 -13.02 -16.77 -3.04
N LYS A 81 -14.18 -17.24 -3.51
CA LYS A 81 -14.45 -18.68 -3.65
C LYS A 81 -13.63 -19.35 -4.74
N GLY A 82 -13.38 -18.65 -5.85
CA GLY A 82 -12.72 -19.22 -7.02
C GLY A 82 -11.19 -19.12 -7.05
N HIS A 83 -10.59 -18.29 -6.19
CA HIS A 83 -9.21 -17.86 -6.36
C HIS A 83 -8.40 -18.01 -5.06
N SER A 84 -7.11 -18.31 -5.20
CA SER A 84 -6.15 -18.04 -4.12
C SER A 84 -5.88 -16.53 -4.06
N ILE A 85 -5.56 -16.01 -2.87
CA ILE A 85 -5.35 -14.58 -2.66
C ILE A 85 -4.05 -14.40 -1.90
N ARG A 86 -3.18 -13.53 -2.42
CA ARG A 86 -2.00 -13.05 -1.70
C ARG A 86 -2.15 -11.59 -1.34
N ALA A 87 -1.77 -11.25 -0.12
CA ALA A 87 -1.77 -9.88 0.38
C ALA A 87 -0.34 -9.38 0.55
N TYR A 88 0.02 -8.34 -0.20
CA TYR A 88 1.32 -7.68 -0.13
C TYR A 88 1.18 -6.42 0.70
N CYS A 89 1.98 -6.31 1.76
CA CYS A 89 2.04 -5.10 2.56
C CYS A 89 2.88 -4.06 1.81
N ILE A 90 2.30 -2.91 1.50
CA ILE A 90 3.03 -1.79 0.92
C ILE A 90 3.55 -0.92 2.07
N ASP A 91 4.88 -0.89 2.22
CA ASP A 91 5.54 -0.22 3.34
C ASP A 91 5.27 1.29 3.37
N GLY A 92 4.73 1.75 4.50
CA GLY A 92 4.38 3.14 4.76
C GLY A 92 3.76 3.40 6.14
N PHE A 93 2.97 4.47 6.29
CA PHE A 93 2.35 4.84 7.57
C PHE A 93 1.04 4.07 7.79
N GLY A 94 1.15 2.90 8.42
CA GLY A 94 0.07 1.94 8.63
C GLY A 94 0.02 0.87 7.53
N PRO A 95 -0.56 -0.32 7.81
CA PRO A 95 -0.57 -1.41 6.85
C PRO A 95 -1.59 -1.13 5.74
N GLN A 96 -1.10 -0.88 4.53
CA GLN A 96 -1.90 -0.91 3.31
C GLN A 96 -1.61 -2.20 2.57
N PHE A 97 -2.65 -2.90 2.14
CA PHE A 97 -2.50 -4.17 1.43
C PHE A 97 -2.94 -4.03 -0.02
N LEU A 98 -2.08 -4.52 -0.91
CA LEU A 98 -2.48 -4.91 -2.25
C LEU A 98 -2.88 -6.38 -2.22
N LEU A 99 -4.13 -6.67 -2.60
CA LEU A 99 -4.70 -8.00 -2.65
C LEU A 99 -4.71 -8.49 -4.09
N VAL A 100 -3.96 -9.55 -4.38
CA VAL A 100 -3.87 -10.14 -5.71
C VAL A 100 -4.52 -11.51 -5.67
N ALA A 101 -5.57 -11.70 -6.46
CA ALA A 101 -6.27 -12.97 -6.61
C ALA A 101 -5.73 -13.73 -7.84
N PHE A 102 -5.40 -15.01 -7.66
CA PHE A 102 -4.88 -15.88 -8.71
C PHE A 102 -5.86 -16.99 -9.06
N ASP A 103 -5.96 -17.28 -10.35
CA ASP A 103 -6.77 -18.39 -10.86
C ASP A 103 -6.08 -19.75 -10.63
N ALA A 104 -6.76 -20.84 -11.05
CA ALA A 104 -6.22 -22.20 -10.92
C ALA A 104 -4.98 -22.48 -11.79
N SER A 105 -4.56 -21.54 -12.67
CA SER A 105 -3.34 -21.61 -13.47
C SER A 105 -2.22 -20.73 -12.89
N ASP A 106 -2.37 -20.27 -11.64
CA ASP A 106 -1.44 -19.38 -10.93
C ASP A 106 -1.20 -18.05 -11.67
N LYS A 107 -2.25 -17.52 -12.30
CA LYS A 107 -2.22 -16.22 -12.98
C LYS A 107 -3.15 -15.22 -12.33
N VAL A 108 -2.76 -13.94 -12.36
CA VAL A 108 -3.56 -12.85 -11.82
C VAL A 108 -4.92 -12.81 -12.51
N ALA A 109 -5.98 -12.95 -11.73
CA ALA A 109 -7.36 -12.80 -12.17
C ALA A 109 -7.92 -11.42 -11.77
N PHE A 110 -7.55 -10.95 -10.57
CA PHE A 110 -8.06 -9.70 -10.01
C PHE A 110 -7.04 -9.06 -9.07
N VAL A 111 -7.05 -7.72 -9.01
CA VAL A 111 -6.25 -6.93 -8.06
C VAL A 111 -7.17 -5.95 -7.34
N GLY A 112 -7.09 -5.93 -6.01
CA GLY A 112 -7.79 -4.99 -5.15
C GLY A 112 -6.84 -4.40 -4.12
N SER A 113 -7.31 -3.45 -3.32
CA SER A 113 -6.55 -2.91 -2.22
C SER A 113 -7.43 -2.49 -1.05
N THR A 114 -6.86 -2.44 0.15
CA THR A 114 -7.60 -1.99 1.35
C THR A 114 -7.90 -0.49 1.35
N HIS A 115 -7.35 0.28 0.40
CA HIS A 115 -7.58 1.73 0.24
C HIS A 115 -7.63 2.13 -1.24
N THR A 116 -8.79 2.63 -1.68
CA THR A 116 -8.97 3.36 -2.95
C THR A 116 -9.27 4.83 -2.70
#